data_AF-A0ABC8B4U9-F1
#
_entry.id   AF-A0ABC8B4U9-F1
#
_cell.length_a   1.000
_cell.length_b   1.000
_cell.length_c   1.000
_cell.angle_alpha   90.00
_cell.angle_beta   90.00
_cell.angle_gamma   90.00
#
_symmetry.space_group_name_H-M   'P 1'
#
loop_
_entity.id
_entity.type
_entity.pdbx_description
1 polymer ?
#
loop_
_entity_poly.entity_id
_entity_poly.type
_entity_poly.pdbx_seq_one_letter_code
_entity_poly.pdbx_strand_id
1 'polypeptide(L)'
;MRETEGVVAEALPLIAADASSTVRLSFEGARVPASRLIGVRSVGEFAAGRGSLTDWVNGALALGVLSRCVRQLRDLGVESASYEDRFAELRGHFATAAGDAEATYALRADVAEAAVITAAAGVVAAGSKATLAGSTPERMMRQATFALVCTTRDPIRDALLDRLDPAGTSRIRPAV
;
A
#
# COMPACT_ATOMS: atom_id res chain seq x y z
N MET A 1 7.04 0.28 -30.04
CA MET A 1 5.92 0.98 -29.38
C MET A 1 5.72 2.27 -30.16
N ARG A 2 4.56 2.52 -30.78
CA ARG A 2 4.33 3.82 -31.43
C ARG A 2 4.07 4.83 -30.31
N GLU A 3 4.92 5.82 -30.19
CA GLU A 3 4.67 6.97 -29.34
C GLU A 3 3.40 7.65 -29.85
N THR A 4 2.42 7.83 -28.95
CA THR A 4 1.29 8.70 -29.24
C THR A 4 1.81 10.12 -29.20
N GLU A 5 1.74 10.83 -30.32
CA GLU A 5 2.17 12.22 -30.40
C GLU A 5 1.50 13.06 -29.28
N GLY A 6 2.29 13.88 -28.60
CA GLY A 6 1.83 14.65 -27.46
C GLY A 6 1.75 13.87 -26.14
N VAL A 7 2.29 12.65 -26.05
CA VAL A 7 2.40 11.89 -24.80
C VAL A 7 3.85 11.67 -24.45
N VAL A 8 4.26 12.14 -23.27
CA VAL A 8 5.62 11.98 -22.73
C VAL A 8 5.57 11.11 -21.48
N ALA A 9 6.48 10.15 -21.36
CA ALA A 9 6.62 9.29 -20.20
C ALA A 9 7.99 9.51 -19.54
N GLU A 10 7.99 9.82 -18.25
CA GLU A 10 9.18 9.99 -17.42
C GLU A 10 9.18 8.90 -16.34
N ALA A 11 10.23 8.07 -16.29
CA ALA A 11 10.37 7.04 -15.26
C ALA A 11 10.53 7.67 -13.87
N LEU A 12 9.76 7.19 -12.90
CA LEU A 12 9.87 7.60 -11.51
C LEU A 12 10.67 6.56 -10.73
N PRO A 13 11.87 6.90 -10.19
CA PRO A 13 12.61 5.98 -9.36
C PRO A 13 11.87 5.78 -8.04
N LEU A 14 11.44 4.55 -7.75
CA LEU A 14 10.71 4.25 -6.53
C LEU A 14 11.58 3.48 -5.54
N ILE A 15 11.50 3.86 -4.26
CA ILE A 15 12.15 3.06 -3.21
C ILE A 15 11.47 1.70 -3.04
N ALA A 16 10.22 1.54 -3.48
CA ALA A 16 9.47 0.30 -3.34
C ALA A 16 8.54 0.12 -4.53
N ALA A 17 8.18 -1.12 -4.81
CA ALA A 17 7.48 -1.49 -6.05
C ALA A 17 8.15 -1.01 -7.34
N ASP A 18 9.45 -0.71 -7.38
CA ASP A 18 10.17 -0.18 -8.56
C ASP A 18 10.03 -1.07 -9.82
N ALA A 19 9.87 -2.37 -9.62
CA ALA A 19 9.57 -3.32 -10.69
C ALA A 19 8.25 -3.04 -11.43
N SER A 20 7.35 -2.21 -10.89
CA SER A 20 6.14 -1.76 -11.59
C SER A 20 6.42 -0.80 -12.75
N SER A 21 7.66 -0.31 -12.90
CA SER A 21 8.06 0.64 -13.94
C SER A 21 7.15 1.88 -13.97
N THR A 22 6.90 2.45 -12.79
CA THR A 22 6.01 3.59 -12.64
C THR A 22 6.56 4.80 -13.38
N VAL A 23 5.68 5.49 -14.12
CA VAL A 23 6.02 6.68 -14.89
C VAL A 23 5.10 7.84 -14.53
N ARG A 24 5.60 9.07 -14.66
CA ARG A 24 4.78 10.26 -14.84
C ARG A 24 4.44 10.36 -16.32
N LEU A 25 3.15 10.45 -16.63
CA LEU A 25 2.66 10.70 -17.98
C LEU A 25 2.24 12.17 -18.11
N SER A 26 2.76 12.85 -19.13
CA SER A 26 2.34 14.19 -19.52
C SER A 26 1.63 14.14 -20.87
N PHE A 27 0.50 14.80 -20.98
CA PHE A 27 -0.32 14.85 -22.19
C PHE A 27 -0.41 16.30 -22.67
N GLU A 28 0.18 16.60 -23.82
CA GLU A 28 0.14 17.91 -24.47
C GLU A 28 -0.37 17.76 -25.90
N GLY A 29 -1.57 18.27 -26.18
CA GLY A 29 -2.16 18.15 -27.51
C GLY A 29 -2.50 16.72 -27.96
N ALA A 30 -2.35 15.71 -27.09
CA ALA A 30 -2.63 14.31 -27.42
C ALA A 30 -4.06 14.12 -27.93
N ARG A 31 -4.21 13.50 -29.10
CA ARG A 31 -5.50 13.18 -29.72
C ARG A 31 -5.74 11.67 -29.69
N VAL A 32 -6.93 11.27 -29.23
CA VAL A 32 -7.34 9.86 -29.18
C VAL A 32 -8.56 9.68 -30.10
N PRO A 33 -8.53 8.75 -31.07
CA PRO A 33 -9.69 8.48 -31.93
C PRO A 33 -10.91 8.03 -31.14
N ALA A 34 -12.11 8.45 -31.55
CA ALA A 34 -13.36 8.04 -30.90
C ALA A 34 -13.56 6.51 -30.88
N SER A 35 -13.00 5.79 -31.85
CA SER A 35 -13.00 4.32 -31.90
C SER A 35 -12.22 3.64 -30.75
N ARG A 36 -11.42 4.40 -30.00
CA ARG A 36 -10.69 3.93 -28.79
C ARG A 36 -11.45 4.24 -27.50
N LEU A 37 -12.62 4.87 -27.56
CA LEU A 37 -13.44 5.17 -26.38
C LEU A 37 -14.08 3.89 -25.85
N ILE A 38 -13.67 3.46 -24.65
CA ILE A 38 -14.15 2.22 -24.01
C ILE A 38 -15.43 2.46 -23.20
N GLY A 39 -15.68 3.70 -22.74
CA GLY A 39 -16.90 4.05 -22.04
C GLY A 39 -16.95 5.51 -21.61
N VAL A 40 -18.16 5.99 -21.34
CA VAL A 40 -18.45 7.29 -20.72
C VAL A 40 -19.22 7.04 -19.44
N ARG A 41 -18.81 7.70 -18.35
CA ARG A 41 -19.46 7.64 -17.04
C ARG A 41 -19.49 9.06 -16.48
N SER A 42 -20.56 9.38 -15.76
CA SER A 42 -20.59 10.58 -14.92
C SER A 42 -19.61 10.42 -13.75
N VAL A 43 -19.21 11.56 -13.17
CA VAL A 43 -18.35 11.57 -11.97
C VAL A 43 -19.01 10.82 -10.82
N GLY A 44 -20.33 10.95 -10.65
CA GLY A 44 -21.10 10.25 -9.61
C GLY A 44 -21.08 8.73 -9.78
N GLU A 45 -21.31 8.23 -11.00
CA GLU A 45 -21.22 6.79 -11.29
C GLU A 45 -19.80 6.26 -11.09
N PHE A 46 -18.78 7.03 -11.48
CA PHE A 46 -17.39 6.65 -11.25
C PHE A 46 -17.04 6.60 -9.77
N ALA A 47 -17.56 7.52 -8.95
CA ALA A 47 -17.37 7.51 -7.51
C ALA A 47 -18.10 6.35 -6.83
N ALA A 48 -19.35 6.08 -7.22
CA ALA A 48 -20.18 5.01 -6.66
C ALA A 48 -19.76 3.59 -7.11
N GLY A 49 -19.20 3.46 -8.32
CA GLY A 49 -18.85 2.17 -8.92
C GLY A 49 -17.50 1.57 -8.50
N ARG A 50 -16.70 2.28 -7.70
CA ARG A 50 -15.44 1.73 -7.17
C ARG A 50 -15.72 0.88 -5.93
N GLY A 51 -16.15 -0.35 -6.17
CA GLY A 51 -16.65 -1.28 -5.15
C GLY A 51 -15.63 -1.73 -4.12
N SER A 52 -16.14 -2.04 -2.92
CA SER A 52 -15.43 -2.62 -1.78
C SER A 52 -14.58 -3.84 -2.16
N LEU A 53 -14.97 -4.60 -3.19
CA LEU A 53 -14.19 -5.74 -3.68
C LEU A 53 -12.81 -5.34 -4.23
N THR A 54 -12.71 -4.28 -5.04
CA THR A 54 -11.41 -3.84 -5.59
C THR A 54 -10.49 -3.36 -4.48
N ASP A 55 -11.02 -2.60 -3.53
CA ASP A 55 -10.24 -2.12 -2.40
C ASP A 55 -9.80 -3.26 -1.48
N TRP A 56 -10.65 -4.27 -1.31
CA TRP A 56 -10.33 -5.49 -0.59
C TRP A 56 -9.21 -6.28 -1.27
N VAL A 57 -9.32 -6.55 -2.59
CA VAL A 57 -8.25 -7.23 -3.36
C VAL A 57 -6.92 -6.49 -3.24
N ASN A 58 -6.96 -5.16 -3.35
CA ASN A 58 -5.78 -4.31 -3.20
C ASN A 58 -5.13 -4.41 -1.81
N GLY A 59 -5.91 -4.72 -0.76
CA GLY A 59 -5.41 -4.95 0.59
C GLY A 59 -4.54 -6.21 0.73
N ALA A 60 -4.65 -7.18 -0.20
CA ALA A 60 -3.90 -8.43 -0.12
C ALA A 60 -2.38 -8.23 -0.18
N LEU A 61 -1.91 -7.19 -0.89
CA LEU A 61 -0.48 -6.87 -0.97
C LEU A 61 0.10 -6.59 0.41
N ALA A 62 -0.52 -5.70 1.19
CA ALA A 62 -0.05 -5.32 2.52
C ALA A 62 -0.04 -6.52 3.47
N LEU A 63 -1.03 -7.42 3.35
CA LEU A 63 -1.09 -8.65 4.14
C LEU A 63 0.06 -9.61 3.78
N GLY A 64 0.41 -9.71 2.50
CA GLY A 64 1.57 -10.47 2.04
C GLY A 64 2.90 -9.90 2.54
N VAL A 65 3.04 -8.56 2.56
CA VAL A 65 4.22 -7.89 3.14
C VAL A 65 4.34 -8.18 4.63
N LEU A 66 3.25 -8.03 5.40
CA LEU A 66 3.23 -8.37 6.83
C LEU A 66 3.64 -9.83 7.05
N SER A 67 3.04 -10.77 6.32
CA SER A 67 3.39 -12.19 6.40
C SER A 67 4.90 -12.44 6.18
N ARG A 68 5.49 -11.76 5.19
CA ARG A 68 6.93 -11.88 4.91
C ARG A 68 7.80 -11.30 6.02
N CYS A 69 7.38 -10.21 6.65
CA CYS A 69 8.07 -9.58 7.78
C CYS A 69 8.04 -10.50 9.01
N VAL A 70 6.89 -11.08 9.34
CA VAL A 70 6.76 -12.06 10.43
C VAL A 70 7.70 -13.26 10.20
N ARG A 71 7.71 -13.81 8.99
CA ARG A 71 8.66 -14.88 8.64
C ARG A 71 10.12 -14.45 8.82
N GLN A 72 10.46 -13.20 8.45
CA GLN A 72 11.82 -12.69 8.62
C GLN A 72 12.24 -12.65 10.10
N LEU A 73 11.36 -12.25 11.02
CA LEU A 73 11.66 -12.26 12.45
C LEU A 73 12.00 -13.67 12.93
N ARG A 74 11.21 -14.66 12.51
CA ARG A 74 11.48 -16.08 12.78
C ARG A 74 12.83 -16.53 12.21
N ASP A 75 13.11 -16.18 10.96
CA ASP A 75 14.39 -16.50 10.30
C ASP A 75 15.60 -15.90 11.05
N LEU A 76 15.41 -14.76 11.72
CA LEU A 76 16.42 -14.07 12.55
C LEU A 76 16.50 -14.61 13.99
N GLY A 77 15.67 -15.58 14.38
CA GLY A 77 15.63 -16.14 15.72
C GLY A 77 14.98 -15.23 16.77
N VAL A 78 14.19 -14.24 16.35
CA VAL A 78 13.41 -13.39 17.25
C VAL A 78 12.20 -14.17 17.75
N GLU A 79 11.88 -14.04 19.04
CA GLU A 79 10.60 -14.51 19.59
C GLU A 79 9.46 -13.76 18.87
N SER A 80 8.68 -14.50 18.06
CA SER A 80 7.75 -13.92 17.09
C SER A 80 6.28 -14.25 17.36
N ALA A 81 5.93 -14.89 18.49
CA ALA A 81 4.55 -15.34 18.75
C ALA A 81 3.55 -14.19 18.68
N SER A 82 3.85 -13.06 19.31
CA SER A 82 2.97 -11.88 19.26
C SER A 82 2.74 -11.32 17.85
N TYR A 83 3.77 -11.35 16.99
CA TYR A 83 3.65 -10.93 15.59
C TYR A 83 2.89 -11.95 14.75
N GLU A 84 3.05 -13.25 15.04
CA GLU A 84 2.33 -14.35 14.40
C GLU A 84 0.85 -14.30 14.74
N ASP A 85 0.51 -14.08 16.00
CA ASP A 85 -0.87 -13.93 16.48
C ASP A 85 -1.53 -12.72 15.84
N ARG A 86 -0.84 -11.56 15.81
CA ARG A 86 -1.37 -10.36 15.14
C ARG A 86 -1.58 -10.56 13.64
N PHE A 87 -0.67 -11.26 12.97
CA PHE A 87 -0.85 -11.61 11.56
C PHE A 87 -2.04 -12.56 11.36
N ALA A 88 -2.19 -13.57 12.21
CA ALA A 88 -3.30 -14.53 12.12
C ALA A 88 -4.65 -13.84 12.34
N GLU A 89 -4.74 -12.95 13.33
CA GLU A 89 -5.92 -12.11 13.60
C GLU A 89 -6.30 -11.29 12.36
N LEU A 90 -5.35 -10.51 11.83
CA LEU A 90 -5.59 -9.64 10.66
C LEU A 90 -5.92 -10.43 9.41
N ARG A 91 -5.31 -11.61 9.22
CA ARG A 91 -5.67 -12.53 8.13
C ARG A 91 -7.09 -13.06 8.30
N GLY A 92 -7.53 -13.35 9.52
CA GLY A 92 -8.91 -13.73 9.83
C GLY A 92 -9.90 -12.63 9.45
N HIS A 93 -9.64 -11.39 9.89
CA HIS A 93 -10.45 -10.23 9.52
C HIS A 93 -10.47 -9.97 8.00
N PHE A 94 -9.34 -10.19 7.32
CA PHE A 94 -9.27 -10.06 5.87
C PHE A 94 -10.18 -11.03 5.14
N ALA A 95 -10.31 -12.26 5.61
CA ALA A 95 -11.21 -13.24 5.00
C ALA A 95 -12.69 -12.85 5.10
N THR A 96 -13.07 -12.04 6.10
CA THR A 96 -14.47 -11.67 6.38
C THR A 96 -14.84 -10.24 5.96
N ALA A 97 -13.87 -9.36 5.71
CA ALA A 97 -14.12 -7.95 5.37
C ALA A 97 -14.64 -7.73 3.93
N ALA A 98 -14.61 -8.77 3.07
CA ALA A 98 -15.05 -8.65 1.69
C ALA A 98 -16.53 -8.23 1.60
N GLY A 99 -16.81 -7.15 0.87
CA GLY A 99 -18.16 -6.59 0.73
C GLY A 99 -18.47 -5.46 1.70
N ASP A 100 -17.74 -5.32 2.80
CA ASP A 100 -17.86 -4.21 3.75
C ASP A 100 -16.73 -3.20 3.51
N ALA A 101 -17.09 -2.01 3.05
CA ALA A 101 -16.12 -0.96 2.72
C ALA A 101 -15.41 -0.41 3.97
N GLU A 102 -16.16 -0.13 5.04
CA GLU A 102 -15.60 0.48 6.25
C GLU A 102 -14.69 -0.52 6.97
N ALA A 103 -15.12 -1.77 7.10
CA ALA A 103 -14.28 -2.84 7.64
C ALA A 103 -13.02 -3.05 6.77
N THR A 104 -13.14 -2.98 5.45
CA THR A 104 -11.99 -3.06 4.53
C THR A 104 -11.04 -1.89 4.76
N TYR A 105 -11.52 -0.66 4.89
CA TYR A 105 -10.65 0.51 5.06
C TYR A 105 -9.90 0.49 6.39
N ALA A 106 -10.60 0.20 7.49
CA ALA A 106 -9.99 0.05 8.80
C ALA A 106 -8.93 -1.06 8.78
N LEU A 107 -9.29 -2.24 8.26
CA LEU A 107 -8.36 -3.37 8.16
C LEU A 107 -7.13 -3.04 7.33
N ARG A 108 -7.27 -2.30 6.22
CA ARG A 108 -6.12 -1.90 5.40
C ARG A 108 -5.16 -0.99 6.14
N ALA A 109 -5.67 -0.10 6.98
CA ALA A 109 -4.83 0.71 7.87
C ALA A 109 -4.11 -0.18 8.91
N ASP A 110 -4.84 -1.07 9.59
CA ASP A 110 -4.29 -2.03 10.57
C ASP A 110 -3.15 -2.88 10.00
N VAL A 111 -3.34 -3.43 8.80
CA VAL A 111 -2.36 -4.31 8.17
C VAL A 111 -1.10 -3.53 7.76
N ALA A 112 -1.26 -2.32 7.22
CA ALA A 112 -0.12 -1.51 6.80
C ALA A 112 0.70 -1.01 8.01
N GLU A 113 0.04 -0.59 9.09
CA GLU A 113 0.69 -0.26 10.36
C GLU A 113 1.46 -1.47 10.91
N ALA A 114 0.81 -2.63 11.03
CA ALA A 114 1.44 -3.85 11.52
C ALA A 114 2.64 -4.26 10.67
N ALA A 115 2.56 -4.09 9.34
CA ALA A 115 3.67 -4.36 8.43
C ALA A 115 4.88 -3.46 8.73
N VAL A 116 4.67 -2.16 8.95
CA VAL A 116 5.74 -1.21 9.28
C VAL A 116 6.38 -1.54 10.62
N ILE A 117 5.58 -1.79 11.65
CA ILE A 117 6.08 -2.14 13.00
C ILE A 117 6.90 -3.44 12.94
N THR A 118 6.39 -4.46 12.25
CA THR A 118 7.07 -5.77 12.11
C THR A 118 8.35 -5.65 11.28
N ALA A 119 8.34 -4.86 10.20
CA ALA A 119 9.53 -4.60 9.41
C ALA A 119 10.61 -3.84 10.20
N ALA A 120 10.21 -2.84 11.00
CA ALA A 120 11.11 -2.12 11.89
C ALA A 120 11.75 -3.04 12.94
N ALA A 121 10.98 -3.94 13.54
CA ALA A 121 11.52 -4.98 14.43
C ALA A 121 12.57 -5.85 13.70
N GLY A 122 12.32 -6.20 12.43
CA GLY A 122 13.26 -6.95 11.60
C GLY A 122 14.55 -6.18 11.28
N VAL A 123 14.47 -4.85 11.11
CA VAL A 123 15.63 -3.97 10.98
C VAL A 123 16.47 -3.98 12.26
N VAL A 124 15.82 -3.83 13.42
CA VAL A 124 16.49 -3.84 14.73
C VAL A 124 17.18 -5.19 14.98
N ALA A 125 16.48 -6.29 14.75
CA ALA A 125 17.01 -7.64 14.96
C ALA A 125 18.23 -7.96 14.06
N ALA A 126 18.24 -7.46 12.82
CA ALA A 126 19.36 -7.64 11.91
C ALA A 126 20.55 -6.69 12.19
N GLY A 127 20.36 -5.65 13.00
CA GLY A 127 21.36 -4.63 13.32
C GLY A 127 21.85 -3.89 12.08
N SER A 128 23.11 -3.43 12.09
CA SER A 128 23.69 -2.62 11.00
C SER A 128 23.64 -3.28 9.62
N LYS A 129 23.52 -4.61 9.52
CA LYS A 129 23.35 -5.30 8.22
C LYS A 129 22.06 -4.91 7.51
N ALA A 130 21.05 -4.43 8.25
CA ALA A 130 19.80 -3.94 7.70
C ALA A 130 19.94 -2.66 6.86
N THR A 131 21.07 -1.95 6.93
CA THR A 131 21.31 -0.76 6.09
C THR A 131 21.97 -1.10 4.76
N LEU A 132 22.37 -2.35 4.55
CA LEU A 132 22.91 -2.80 3.28
C LEU A 132 21.80 -2.84 2.23
N ALA A 133 22.01 -2.10 1.14
CA ALA A 133 21.12 -2.10 -0.01
C ALA A 133 20.88 -3.52 -0.52
N GLY A 134 19.61 -3.90 -0.72
CA GLY A 134 19.23 -5.23 -1.20
C GLY A 134 19.17 -6.30 -0.11
N SER A 135 19.58 -6.00 1.13
CA SER A 135 19.35 -6.91 2.25
C SER A 135 17.84 -7.14 2.46
N THR A 136 17.48 -8.30 3.01
CA THR A 136 16.06 -8.60 3.24
C THR A 136 15.39 -7.62 4.21
N PRO A 137 15.99 -7.23 5.36
CA PRO A 137 15.41 -6.22 6.23
C PRO A 137 15.23 -4.85 5.57
N GLU A 138 16.23 -4.39 4.81
CA GLU A 138 16.17 -3.16 4.02
C GLU A 138 14.98 -3.17 3.05
N ARG A 139 14.90 -4.25 2.25
CA ARG A 139 13.83 -4.43 1.29
C ARG A 139 12.45 -4.49 1.95
N MET A 140 12.32 -5.19 3.08
CA MET A 140 11.04 -5.31 3.79
C MET A 140 10.58 -3.98 4.36
N MET A 141 11.48 -3.17 4.91
CA MET A 141 11.13 -1.83 5.36
C MET A 141 10.59 -0.97 4.21
N ARG A 142 11.25 -0.99 3.04
CA ARG A 142 10.75 -0.28 1.84
C ARG A 142 9.37 -0.77 1.40
N GLN A 143 9.14 -2.08 1.34
CA GLN A 143 7.83 -2.62 0.97
C GLN A 143 6.74 -2.31 2.01
N ALA A 144 7.09 -2.29 3.30
CA ALA A 144 6.15 -1.87 4.35
C ALA A 144 5.79 -0.39 4.23
N THR A 145 6.73 0.48 3.87
CA THR A 145 6.43 1.88 3.53
C THR A 145 5.48 1.98 2.33
N PHE A 146 5.66 1.14 1.30
CA PHE A 146 4.74 1.12 0.16
C PHE A 146 3.32 0.71 0.55
N ALA A 147 3.16 -0.20 1.52
CA ALA A 147 1.85 -0.64 2.01
C ALA A 147 1.02 0.52 2.61
N LEU A 148 1.65 1.59 3.11
CA LEU A 148 0.96 2.79 3.63
C LEU A 148 0.26 3.61 2.53
N VAL A 149 0.76 3.57 1.30
CA VAL A 149 0.31 4.45 0.22
C VAL A 149 -0.30 3.71 -0.97
N CYS A 150 0.02 2.43 -1.12
CA CYS A 150 -0.45 1.62 -2.23
C CYS A 150 -1.98 1.60 -2.26
N THR A 151 -2.55 2.04 -3.40
CA THR A 151 -3.99 2.00 -3.67
C THR A 151 -4.84 2.54 -2.50
N THR A 152 -4.35 3.58 -1.82
CA THR A 152 -5.02 4.16 -0.64
C THR A 152 -6.21 5.04 -1.04
N ARG A 153 -7.01 5.41 -0.04
CA ARG A 153 -8.15 6.34 -0.14
C ARG A 153 -8.18 7.23 1.09
N ASP A 154 -8.97 8.30 1.04
CA ASP A 154 -9.11 9.24 2.16
C ASP A 154 -9.41 8.52 3.49
N PRO A 155 -10.40 7.61 3.60
CA PRO A 155 -10.67 6.92 4.87
C PRO A 155 -9.49 6.07 5.38
N ILE A 156 -8.75 5.43 4.47
CA ILE A 156 -7.58 4.60 4.83
C ILE A 156 -6.43 5.49 5.30
N ARG A 157 -6.18 6.59 4.60
CA ARG A 157 -5.15 7.58 4.97
C ARG A 157 -5.46 8.19 6.33
N ASP A 158 -6.70 8.60 6.55
CA ASP A 158 -7.12 9.25 7.79
C ASP A 158 -6.98 8.25 8.96
N ALA A 159 -7.46 7.00 8.79
CA ALA A 159 -7.25 5.94 9.77
C ALA A 159 -5.76 5.64 10.03
N LEU A 160 -4.89 5.67 9.01
CA LEU A 160 -3.45 5.49 9.20
C LEU A 160 -2.82 6.63 9.99
N LEU A 161 -3.23 7.87 9.74
CA LEU A 161 -2.70 9.03 10.46
C LEU A 161 -3.13 9.04 11.92
N ASP A 162 -4.37 8.64 12.22
CA ASP A 162 -4.84 8.50 13.60
C ASP A 162 -4.01 7.48 14.38
N ARG A 163 -3.60 6.39 13.73
CA ARG A 163 -2.82 5.31 14.34
C ARG A 163 -1.36 5.64 14.52
N LEU A 164 -0.80 6.36 13.56
CA LEU A 164 0.60 6.80 13.60
C LEU A 164 0.78 8.08 14.42
N ASP A 165 -0.28 8.61 15.01
CA ASP A 165 -0.22 9.77 15.88
C ASP A 165 -0.03 9.35 17.35
N PRO A 166 1.17 9.57 17.92
CA PRO A 166 1.44 9.21 19.31
C PRO A 166 0.62 10.02 20.32
N ALA A 167 0.04 11.15 19.93
CA ALA A 167 -0.65 12.10 20.81
C ALA A 167 -2.17 12.20 20.55
N GLY A 168 -2.70 11.61 19.47
CA GLY A 168 -4.12 11.67 19.10
C GLY A 168 -4.65 13.06 18.75
N THR A 169 -3.78 13.94 18.25
CA THR A 169 -4.03 15.34 17.86
C THR A 169 -4.10 15.60 16.35
N SER A 170 -3.81 14.62 15.51
CA SER A 170 -3.67 14.77 14.08
C SER A 170 -5.03 15.00 13.45
N ARG A 171 -5.17 16.14 12.77
CA ARG A 171 -6.23 16.37 11.80
C ARG A 171 -5.58 16.87 10.53
N ILE A 172 -5.82 16.19 9.42
CA ILE A 172 -5.44 16.74 8.12
C ILE A 172 -6.26 18.01 7.90
N ARG A 173 -5.58 19.15 7.74
CA ARG A 173 -6.21 20.30 7.10
C ARG A 173 -6.43 19.95 5.64
N PRO A 174 -7.65 20.08 5.10
CA PRO A 174 -7.87 19.84 3.67
C PRO A 174 -6.92 20.72 2.87
N ALA A 175 -6.31 20.13 1.84
CA ALA A 175 -5.51 20.89 0.88
C ALA A 175 -6.43 21.96 0.24
N VAL A 176 -5.99 23.21 0.31
CA VAL A 176 -6.65 24.37 -0.32
C VAL A 176 -6.62 24.23 -1.84
#